data_AF-A0A673NPR6-F1
#
_entry.id   AF-A0A673NPR6-F1
#
_cell.length_a   1.000
_cell.length_b   1.000
_cell.length_c   1.000
_cell.angle_alpha   90.00
_cell.angle_beta   90.00
_cell.angle_gamma   90.00
#
_symmetry.space_group_name_H-M   'P 1'
#
loop_
_entity.id
_entity.type
_entity.pdbx_description
1 polymer ?
#
loop_
_entity_poly.entity_id
_entity_poly.type
_entity_poly.pdbx_seq_one_letter_code
_entity_poly.pdbx_strand_id
1 'polypeptide(L)'
;MRCNNRIPLEGAIHLALGLKVNTTLRILKMSRNPMQSVGCFAILKSVQANPETAVEFLEFSDICVDQEFEDLFESTKETLPHLQVKHGGKMNAALKKS
;
A
#
# COMPACT_ATOMS: atom_id res chain seq x y z
N MET A 1 1.70 3.98 19.26
CA MET A 1 2.82 4.60 18.49
C MET A 1 2.22 5.64 17.56
N ARG A 2 2.71 6.89 17.61
CA ARG A 2 2.30 7.95 16.68
C ARG A 2 2.82 7.61 15.29
N CYS A 3 1.94 7.43 14.32
CA CYS A 3 2.29 7.45 12.90
C CYS A 3 2.76 8.88 12.58
N ASN A 4 4.06 9.13 12.70
CA ASN A 4 4.61 10.47 12.61
C ASN A 4 4.64 10.89 11.13
N ASN A 5 3.72 11.78 10.76
CA ASN A 5 3.49 12.32 9.41
C ASN A 5 4.72 13.05 8.84
N ARG A 6 5.66 12.32 8.21
CA ARG A 6 6.84 12.93 7.57
C ARG A 6 7.20 12.40 6.17
N ILE A 7 6.24 11.84 5.41
CA ILE A 7 6.27 11.93 3.94
C ILE A 7 5.17 12.87 3.47
N PRO A 8 5.46 13.78 2.51
CA PRO A 8 4.43 14.49 1.79
C PRO A 8 3.58 13.49 1.01
N LEU A 9 2.32 13.34 1.43
CA LEU A 9 1.29 12.51 0.82
C LEU A 9 1.24 12.68 -0.71
N GLU A 10 1.60 13.87 -1.21
CA GLU A 10 1.67 14.15 -2.64
C GLU A 10 2.56 13.16 -3.40
N GLY A 11 3.72 12.76 -2.86
CA GLY A 11 4.62 11.83 -3.57
C GLY A 11 3.98 10.47 -3.81
N ALA A 12 3.29 9.94 -2.80
CA ALA A 12 2.55 8.68 -2.92
C ALA A 12 1.36 8.79 -3.88
N ILE A 13 0.66 9.93 -3.89
CA ILE A 13 -0.45 10.18 -4.82
C ILE A 13 0.06 10.20 -6.27
N HIS A 14 1.15 10.92 -6.57
CA HIS A 14 1.68 10.98 -7.93
C HIS A 14 2.16 9.61 -8.42
N LEU A 15 2.79 8.81 -7.55
CA LEU A 15 3.14 7.43 -7.85
C LEU A 15 1.91 6.58 -8.14
N ALA A 16 0.89 6.67 -7.28
CA ALA A 16 -0.37 5.95 -7.47
C ALA A 16 -1.05 6.34 -8.80
N LEU A 17 -1.06 7.62 -9.17
CA LEU A 17 -1.58 8.06 -10.47
C LEU A 17 -0.79 7.47 -11.63
N GLY A 18 0.54 7.42 -11.53
CA GLY A 18 1.39 6.79 -12.54
C GLY A 18 1.12 5.29 -12.68
N LEU A 19 0.91 4.57 -11.58
CA LEU A 19 0.61 3.13 -11.59
C LEU A 19 -0.72 2.79 -12.26
N LYS A 20 -1.67 3.71 -12.24
CA LYS A 20 -2.98 3.52 -12.86
C LYS A 20 -2.90 3.34 -14.39
N VAL A 21 -1.85 3.87 -15.01
CA VAL A 21 -1.61 3.78 -16.47
C VAL A 21 -0.35 2.97 -16.79
N ASN A 22 0.39 2.52 -15.77
CA ASN A 22 1.62 1.80 -15.96
C ASN A 22 1.35 0.29 -16.09
N THR A 23 1.80 -0.29 -17.20
CA THR A 23 1.59 -1.71 -17.54
C THR A 23 2.90 -2.51 -17.55
N THR A 24 4.00 -1.91 -17.08
CA THR A 24 5.35 -2.50 -17.19
C THR A 24 6.01 -2.77 -15.84
N LEU A 25 5.64 -2.03 -14.80
CA LEU A 25 6.18 -2.17 -13.47
C LEU A 25 5.66 -3.45 -12.83
N ARG A 26 6.58 -4.34 -12.45
CA ARG A 26 6.24 -5.62 -11.80
C ARG A 26 6.41 -5.60 -10.29
N ILE A 27 7.40 -4.86 -9.80
CA ILE A 27 7.79 -4.87 -8.40
C ILE A 27 7.93 -3.42 -7.93
N LEU A 28 7.19 -3.06 -6.89
CA LEU A 28 7.32 -1.77 -6.22
C LEU A 28 7.72 -1.98 -4.76
N LYS A 29 8.92 -1.54 -4.42
CA LYS A 29 9.44 -1.60 -3.05
C LYS A 29 9.51 -0.22 -2.46
N MET A 30 8.79 -0.03 -1.36
CA MET A 30 8.71 1.24 -0.64
C MET A 30 8.97 1.07 0.87
N SER A 31 9.62 -0.04 1.26
CA SER A 31 10.15 -0.24 2.60
C SER A 31 11.05 0.95 2.99
N ARG A 32 10.85 1.46 4.21
CA ARG A 32 11.52 2.64 4.79
C ARG A 32 11.20 4.01 4.18
N ASN A 33 10.20 4.13 3.33
CA ASN A 33 9.61 5.43 3.04
C ASN A 33 8.60 5.76 4.16
N PRO A 34 8.68 6.93 4.83
CA PRO A 34 7.67 7.36 5.81
C PRO A 34 6.25 7.62 5.23
N MET A 35 5.80 6.81 4.27
CA MET A 35 4.47 6.85 3.71
C MET A 35 3.50 6.33 4.75
N GLN A 36 2.40 7.05 4.90
CA GLN A 36 1.32 6.68 5.80
C GLN A 36 0.52 5.50 5.20
N SER A 37 -0.31 4.86 6.04
CA SER A 37 -1.29 3.86 5.58
C SER A 37 -2.08 4.35 4.35
N VAL A 38 -2.48 5.63 4.36
CA VAL A 38 -3.19 6.30 3.25
C VAL A 38 -2.43 6.23 1.91
N GLY A 39 -1.09 6.33 1.94
CA GLY A 39 -0.28 6.22 0.74
C GLY A 39 -0.25 4.78 0.19
N CYS A 40 -0.16 3.78 1.07
CA CYS A 40 -0.24 2.38 0.68
C CYS A 40 -1.62 2.05 0.09
N PHE A 41 -2.68 2.56 0.71
CA PHE A 41 -4.05 2.44 0.23
C PHE A 41 -4.22 3.04 -1.18
N ALA A 42 -3.70 4.25 -1.40
CA ALA A 42 -3.78 4.90 -2.72
C ALA A 42 -3.04 4.08 -3.79
N ILE A 43 -1.85 3.57 -3.49
CA ILE A 43 -1.08 2.71 -4.41
C ILE A 43 -1.87 1.45 -4.75
N LEU A 44 -2.34 0.73 -3.74
CA LEU A 44 -3.09 -0.52 -3.93
C LEU A 44 -4.37 -0.29 -4.74
N LYS A 45 -5.11 0.78 -4.45
CA LYS A 45 -6.32 1.16 -5.17
C LYS A 45 -6.04 1.47 -6.63
N SER A 46 -4.93 2.16 -6.93
CA SER A 46 -4.52 2.43 -8.31
C SER A 46 -4.13 1.16 -9.07
N VAL A 47 -3.45 0.22 -8.41
CA VAL A 47 -3.10 -1.09 -8.98
C VAL A 47 -4.38 -1.88 -9.28
N GLN A 48 -5.31 -1.94 -8.34
CA GLN A 48 -6.62 -2.61 -8.53
C GLN A 48 -7.44 -1.96 -9.66
N ALA A 49 -7.37 -0.64 -9.81
CA ALA A 49 -8.07 0.10 -10.85
C ALA A 49 -7.44 -0.03 -12.25
N ASN A 50 -6.25 -0.62 -12.36
CA ASN A 50 -5.57 -0.83 -13.64
C ASN A 50 -5.65 -2.32 -14.04
N PRO A 51 -6.55 -2.70 -14.97
CA PRO A 51 -6.70 -4.09 -15.39
C PRO A 51 -5.49 -4.62 -16.18
N GLU A 52 -4.66 -3.74 -16.74
CA GLU A 52 -3.44 -4.09 -17.48
C GLU A 52 -2.18 -3.96 -16.61
N THR A 53 -2.34 -3.85 -15.29
CA THR A 53 -1.21 -3.79 -14.38
C THR A 53 -0.34 -5.03 -14.49
N ALA A 54 0.97 -4.85 -14.59
CA ALA A 54 1.94 -5.93 -14.51
C ALA A 54 2.47 -6.13 -13.08
N VAL A 55 1.93 -5.39 -12.11
CA VAL A 55 2.42 -5.41 -10.72
C VAL A 55 2.09 -6.76 -10.08
N GLU A 56 3.14 -7.43 -9.60
CA GLU A 56 3.08 -8.73 -8.94
C GLU A 56 3.48 -8.63 -7.46
N PHE A 57 4.29 -7.63 -7.09
CA PHE A 57 4.80 -7.50 -5.73
C PHE A 57 4.84 -6.05 -5.23
N LEU A 58 4.21 -5.80 -4.08
CA LEU A 58 4.24 -4.54 -3.35
C LEU A 58 4.88 -4.73 -1.97
N GLU A 59 5.95 -3.98 -1.67
CA GLU A 59 6.64 -4.05 -0.37
C GLU A 59 6.51 -2.75 0.44
N PHE A 60 5.80 -2.86 1.56
CA PHE A 60 5.49 -1.85 2.56
C PHE A 60 5.91 -2.31 3.98
N SER A 61 6.92 -3.17 4.10
CA SER A 61 7.26 -3.90 5.35
C SER A 61 7.54 -3.01 6.57
N ASP A 62 7.82 -1.72 6.39
CA ASP A 62 8.07 -0.77 7.47
C ASP A 62 6.89 0.20 7.70
N ILE A 63 5.73 -0.08 7.09
CA ILE A 63 4.54 0.76 7.14
C ILE A 63 3.42 0.00 7.83
N CYS A 64 2.91 0.57 8.92
CA CYS A 64 1.70 0.07 9.58
C CYS A 64 0.48 0.45 8.74
N VAL A 65 -0.36 -0.54 8.46
CA VAL A 65 -1.61 -0.36 7.72
C VAL A 65 -2.82 -0.40 8.66
N ASP A 66 -3.90 0.25 8.28
CA ASP A 66 -5.18 0.24 8.98
C ASP A 66 -6.13 -0.85 8.43
N GLN A 67 -7.33 -0.91 9.00
CA GLN A 67 -8.36 -1.85 8.56
C GLN A 67 -8.81 -1.59 7.12
N GLU A 68 -8.91 -0.33 6.69
CA GLU A 68 -9.37 0.02 5.35
C GLU A 68 -8.44 -0.53 4.27
N PHE A 69 -7.12 -0.49 4.52
CA PHE A 69 -6.14 -1.11 3.65
C PHE A 69 -6.31 -2.64 3.56
N GLU A 70 -6.52 -3.31 4.69
CA GLU A 70 -6.73 -4.76 4.72
C GLU A 70 -7.99 -5.15 3.94
N ASP A 71 -9.09 -4.43 4.13
CA ASP A 71 -10.34 -4.67 3.42
C ASP A 71 -10.17 -4.50 1.90
N LEU A 72 -9.43 -3.47 1.48
CA LEU A 72 -9.08 -3.26 0.08
C LEU A 72 -8.15 -4.37 -0.45
N PHE A 73 -7.20 -4.84 0.35
CA PHE A 73 -6.28 -5.90 -0.03
C PHE A 73 -7.02 -7.22 -0.25
N GLU A 74 -7.95 -7.59 0.61
CA GLU A 74 -8.79 -8.77 0.41
C GLU A 74 -9.61 -8.66 -0.88
N SER A 75 -10.25 -7.52 -1.14
CA SER A 75 -10.95 -7.29 -2.42
C SER A 75 -10.00 -7.34 -3.62
N THR A 76 -8.76 -6.87 -3.47
CA THR A 76 -7.76 -6.90 -4.55
C THR A 76 -7.28 -8.33 -4.82
N LYS A 77 -7.25 -9.22 -3.83
CA LYS A 77 -6.91 -10.64 -4.07
C LYS A 77 -7.97 -11.35 -4.92
N GLU A 78 -9.23 -10.92 -4.84
CA GLU A 78 -10.29 -11.48 -5.68
C GLU A 78 -10.07 -11.12 -7.16
N THR A 79 -9.57 -9.90 -7.45
CA THR A 79 -9.34 -9.43 -8.81
C THR A 79 -7.95 -9.73 -9.35
N LEU A 80 -6.93 -9.69 -8.48
CA LEU A 80 -5.51 -9.87 -8.78
C LEU A 80 -4.90 -10.90 -7.81
N PRO A 81 -5.24 -12.20 -7.93
CA PRO A 81 -4.78 -13.24 -7.01
C PRO A 81 -3.26 -13.48 -7.05
N HIS A 82 -2.60 -13.03 -8.11
CA HIS A 82 -1.15 -13.08 -8.29
C HIS A 82 -0.42 -11.93 -7.58
N LEU A 83 -1.13 -10.89 -7.13
CA LEU A 83 -0.55 -9.75 -6.44
C LEU A 83 -0.16 -10.14 -5.00
N GLN A 84 1.12 -10.01 -4.68
CA GLN A 84 1.65 -10.21 -3.35
C GLN A 84 1.94 -8.86 -2.69
N VAL A 85 1.44 -8.69 -1.47
CA VAL A 85 1.64 -7.45 -0.69
C VAL A 85 2.24 -7.81 0.66
N LYS A 86 3.31 -7.12 1.02
CA LYS A 86 4.01 -7.32 2.30
C LYS A 86 4.07 -6.00 3.06
N HIS A 87 3.42 -5.92 4.22
CA HIS A 87 3.33 -4.70 5.03
C HIS A 87 3.81 -4.94 6.46
N GLY A 88 4.07 -3.86 7.23
CA GLY A 88 4.60 -3.91 8.60
C GLY A 88 3.62 -4.41 9.67
N GLY A 89 2.50 -4.99 9.24
CA GLY A 89 1.41 -5.44 10.12
C GLY A 89 0.35 -4.37 10.36
N LYS A 90 -0.74 -4.82 11.00
CA LYS A 90 -1.90 -4.00 11.31
C LYS A 90 -1.63 -3.10 12.51
N MET A 91 -2.10 -1.86 12.46
CA MET A 91 -2.12 -0.97 13.61
C MET A 91 -3.11 -1.50 14.67
N ASN A 92 -2.70 -2.48 15.46
CA ASN A 92 -3.49 -2.94 16.60
C ASN A 92 -3.51 -1.85 17.67
N ALA A 93 -4.70 -1.42 18.08
CA ALA A 93 -4.96 -0.56 19.23
C ALA A 93 -4.62 -1.23 20.59
N ALA A 94 -3.64 -2.14 20.63
CA ALA A 94 -3.27 -2.96 21.78
C ALA A 94 -1.92 -2.57 22.42
N LEU A 95 -1.49 -1.31 22.25
CA LEU A 95 -0.41 -0.71 23.05
C LEU A 95 -0.96 0.45 23.91
N LYS A 96 -1.90 0.12 24.78
CA LYS A 96 -2.06 0.72 26.11
C LYS A 96 -1.89 -0.40 27.15
N LYS A 97 -0.65 -0.83 27.36
CA LYS A 97 -0.15 -1.52 28.56
C LYS A 97 1.27 -0.97 28.71
N SER A 98 1.72 -0.33 29.79
CA SER A 98 1.25 -0.16 31.16
C SER A 98 1.65 1.25 31.63
#